data_AF-A0A661P8D0-F1
#
_entry.id   AF-A0A661P8D0-F1
#
_cell.length_a   1.000
_cell.length_b   1.000
_cell.length_c   1.000
_cell.angle_alpha   90.00
_cell.angle_beta   90.00
_cell.angle_gamma   90.00
#
_symmetry.space_group_name_H-M   'P 1'
#
loop_
_entity.id
_entity.type
_entity.pdbx_description
1 polymer ?
#
loop_
_entity_poly.entity_id
_entity_poly.type
_entity_poly.pdbx_seq_one_letter_code
_entity_poly.pdbx_strand_id
1 'polypeptide(L)'
;MRRRNLVMLALLPLVSGCNRWRPNEARTLYFRHPQVAWDMALVVLQRHGYHFQPDPNRYHIEVAAKLDRGGTRRSYISIQVFDDASLEIRVHGDHVLSSEGKMHRKLAAEVDDLTQALLATGQAVR
;
A
#
# COMPACT_ATOMS: atom_id res chain seq x y z
N MET A 1 -6.02 53.38 32.94
CA MET A 1 -6.70 52.68 31.83
C MET A 1 -6.12 51.26 31.70
N ARG A 2 -6.83 50.23 32.17
CA ARG A 2 -6.39 48.82 32.10
C ARG A 2 -6.89 48.19 30.80
N ARG A 3 -5.99 47.83 29.89
CA ARG A 3 -6.32 47.05 28.69
C ARG A 3 -6.36 45.56 29.06
N ARG A 4 -7.55 44.97 28.96
CA ARG A 4 -7.77 43.51 29.03
C ARG A 4 -7.37 42.92 27.68
N ASN A 5 -6.23 42.24 27.62
CA ASN A 5 -5.90 41.40 26.48
C ASN A 5 -6.53 40.03 26.71
N LEU A 6 -7.60 39.77 25.95
CA LEU A 6 -8.26 38.47 25.85
C LEU A 6 -7.35 37.58 25.00
N VAL A 7 -6.65 36.64 25.63
CA VAL A 7 -5.94 35.57 24.91
C VAL A 7 -7.03 34.59 24.45
N MET A 8 -7.40 34.68 23.17
CA MET A 8 -8.15 33.63 22.50
C MET A 8 -7.23 32.42 22.38
N LEU A 9 -7.37 31.48 23.32
CA LEU A 9 -6.82 30.14 23.20
C LEU A 9 -7.58 29.49 22.03
N ALA A 10 -6.96 29.44 20.85
CA ALA A 10 -7.47 28.65 19.75
C ALA A 10 -7.38 27.17 20.17
N LEU A 11 -8.50 26.63 20.65
CA LEU A 11 -8.71 25.19 20.66
C LEU A 11 -8.71 24.73 19.21
N LEU A 12 -7.55 24.28 18.73
CA LEU A 12 -7.49 23.42 17.57
C LEU A 12 -8.36 22.20 17.89
N PRO A 13 -9.41 21.90 17.12
CA PRO A 13 -10.06 20.61 17.25
C PRO A 13 -9.02 19.56 16.89
N LEU A 14 -8.53 18.85 17.90
CA LEU A 14 -7.97 17.51 17.75
C LEU A 14 -9.07 16.64 17.15
N VAL A 15 -9.24 16.70 15.83
CA VAL A 15 -9.96 15.67 15.09
C VAL A 15 -9.05 14.44 15.13
N SER A 16 -9.06 13.77 16.27
CA SER A 16 -8.70 12.37 16.42
C SER A 16 -9.74 11.53 15.70
N GLY A 17 -9.82 11.70 14.37
CA GLY A 17 -10.64 10.90 13.50
C GLY A 17 -9.94 9.57 13.32
N CYS A 18 -10.36 8.56 14.08
CA CYS A 18 -10.10 7.15 13.84
C CYS A 18 -10.66 6.72 12.47
N ASN A 19 -10.11 7.22 11.36
CA ASN A 19 -10.62 6.89 10.04
C ASN A 19 -10.15 5.48 9.65
N ARG A 20 -11.05 4.51 9.86
CA ARG A 20 -10.80 3.08 9.64
C ARG A 20 -10.60 2.74 8.15
N TRP A 21 -11.13 3.55 7.25
CA TRP A 21 -11.15 3.29 5.82
C TRP A 21 -10.27 4.28 5.05
N ARG A 22 -9.60 3.80 4.01
CA ARG A 22 -8.76 4.57 3.09
C ARG A 22 -9.20 4.28 1.65
N PRO A 23 -8.95 5.18 0.67
CA PRO A 23 -9.17 4.88 -0.74
C PRO A 23 -8.41 3.61 -1.15
N ASN A 24 -9.08 2.72 -1.87
CA ASN A 24 -8.49 1.55 -2.52
C ASN A 24 -8.22 1.86 -3.98
N GLU A 25 -7.18 2.65 -4.20
CA GLU A 25 -6.67 2.94 -5.53
C GLU A 25 -5.42 2.10 -5.77
N ALA A 26 -5.24 1.63 -7.01
CA ALA A 26 -4.02 0.96 -7.38
C ALA A 26 -2.81 1.88 -7.19
N ARG A 27 -1.67 1.30 -6.85
CA ARG A 27 -0.39 2.01 -6.80
C ARG A 27 0.41 1.62 -8.03
N THR A 28 0.76 2.61 -8.85
CA THR A 28 1.56 2.39 -10.06
C THR A 28 2.94 2.98 -9.88
N LEU A 29 3.96 2.21 -10.20
CA LEU A 29 5.37 2.60 -10.22
C LEU A 29 5.95 2.30 -11.60
N TYR A 30 6.86 3.14 -12.09
CA TYR A 30 7.52 2.93 -13.37
C TYR A 30 8.96 2.50 -13.15
N PHE A 31 9.46 1.61 -14.01
CA PHE A 31 10.84 1.14 -13.99
C PHE A 31 11.46 1.29 -15.37
N ARG A 32 12.78 1.14 -15.45
CA ARG A 32 13.48 1.17 -16.76
C ARG A 32 13.18 -0.06 -17.62
N HIS A 33 12.99 -1.22 -16.98
CA HIS A 33 12.75 -2.49 -17.65
C HIS A 33 11.75 -3.34 -16.84
N PRO A 34 10.85 -4.09 -17.48
CA PRO A 34 9.91 -4.99 -16.79
C PRO A 34 10.63 -6.02 -15.90
N GLN A 35 11.74 -6.57 -16.37
CA GLN A 35 12.56 -7.53 -15.62
C GLN A 35 13.04 -6.94 -14.28
N VAL A 36 13.51 -5.69 -14.30
CA VAL A 36 13.97 -5.00 -13.08
C VAL A 36 12.81 -4.76 -12.12
N ALA A 37 11.65 -4.35 -12.62
CA ALA A 37 10.45 -4.17 -11.80
C ALA A 37 10.06 -5.49 -11.10
N TRP A 38 10.09 -6.59 -11.85
CA TRP A 38 9.76 -7.91 -11.35
C TRP A 38 10.75 -8.38 -10.27
N ASP A 39 12.05 -8.30 -10.55
CA ASP A 39 13.09 -8.70 -9.59
C ASP A 39 13.00 -7.90 -8.29
N MET A 40 12.75 -6.58 -8.39
CA MET A 40 12.56 -5.73 -7.22
C MET A 40 11.29 -6.09 -6.43
N ALA A 41 10.19 -6.43 -7.11
CA ALA A 41 8.97 -6.91 -6.45
C ALA A 41 9.24 -8.16 -5.61
N LEU A 42 9.92 -9.17 -6.18
CA LEU A 42 10.25 -10.41 -5.47
C LEU A 42 11.16 -10.15 -4.26
N VAL A 43 12.20 -9.32 -4.44
CA VAL A 43 13.14 -8.96 -3.36
C VAL A 43 12.41 -8.24 -2.23
N VAL A 44 11.54 -7.27 -2.54
CA VAL A 44 10.78 -6.52 -1.53
C VAL A 44 9.81 -7.44 -0.79
N LEU A 45 9.04 -8.27 -1.51
CA LEU A 45 8.13 -9.23 -0.88
C LEU A 45 8.87 -10.19 0.06
N GLN A 46 10.01 -10.73 -0.37
CA GLN A 46 10.82 -11.64 0.46
C GLN A 46 11.38 -10.94 1.71
N ARG A 47 11.93 -9.73 1.56
CA ARG A 47 12.45 -8.93 2.69
C ARG A 47 11.37 -8.58 3.70
N HIS A 48 10.15 -8.36 3.23
CA HIS A 48 8.99 -8.14 4.09
C HIS A 48 8.42 -9.45 4.64
N GLY A 49 9.00 -10.62 4.36
CA GLY A 49 8.58 -11.89 4.94
C GLY A 49 7.24 -12.38 4.40
N TYR A 50 6.90 -12.06 3.15
CA TYR A 50 5.84 -12.76 2.43
C TYR A 50 6.35 -14.11 1.93
N HIS A 51 5.45 -15.09 1.92
CA HIS A 51 5.71 -16.40 1.34
C HIS A 51 4.92 -16.50 0.04
N PHE A 52 5.60 -16.88 -1.03
CA PHE A 52 5.02 -16.95 -2.36
C PHE A 52 5.83 -17.90 -3.23
N GLN A 53 5.21 -18.40 -4.29
CA GLN A 53 5.88 -19.14 -5.34
C GLN A 53 5.68 -18.33 -6.63
N PRO A 54 6.71 -17.65 -7.14
CA PRO A 54 6.57 -16.87 -8.36
C PRO A 54 6.39 -17.82 -9.54
N ASP A 55 5.47 -17.50 -10.44
CA ASP A 55 5.44 -18.11 -11.78
C ASP A 55 6.34 -17.26 -12.68
N PRO A 56 7.54 -17.72 -13.07
CA PRO A 56 8.47 -16.92 -13.85
C PRO A 56 7.93 -16.56 -15.26
N ASN A 57 6.89 -17.25 -15.73
CA ASN A 57 6.26 -16.97 -17.02
C ASN A 57 5.16 -15.90 -16.91
N ARG A 58 4.87 -15.42 -15.69
CA ARG A 58 3.86 -14.42 -15.42
C ARG A 58 4.49 -13.34 -14.57
N TYR A 59 4.56 -12.13 -15.10
CA TYR A 59 4.88 -10.92 -14.36
C TYR A 59 3.77 -10.53 -13.37
N HIS A 60 3.20 -11.52 -12.68
CA HIS A 60 2.08 -11.40 -11.78
C HIS A 60 2.33 -12.24 -10.54
N ILE A 61 2.15 -11.65 -9.37
CA ILE A 61 2.20 -12.37 -8.11
C ILE A 61 1.11 -11.89 -7.17
N GLU A 62 0.51 -12.82 -6.45
CA GLU A 62 -0.47 -12.53 -5.42
C GLU A 62 0.01 -13.10 -4.09
N VAL A 63 -0.08 -12.29 -3.03
CA VAL A 63 0.32 -12.68 -1.68
C VAL A 63 -0.80 -12.37 -0.69
N ALA A 64 -0.96 -13.23 0.30
CA ALA A 64 -1.89 -12.98 1.39
C ALA A 64 -1.42 -11.78 2.24
N ALA A 65 -2.33 -10.85 2.51
CA ALA A 65 -2.07 -9.71 3.39
C ALA A 65 -1.73 -10.19 4.81
N LYS A 66 -0.71 -9.61 5.42
CA LYS A 66 -0.29 -9.95 6.78
C LYS A 66 -1.32 -9.55 7.81
N LEU A 67 -2.15 -8.54 7.52
CA LEU A 67 -3.31 -8.18 8.34
C LEU A 67 -4.18 -9.41 8.69
N ASP A 68 -4.21 -10.42 7.83
CA ASP A 68 -5.04 -11.61 7.97
C ASP A 68 -4.31 -12.81 8.63
N ARG A 69 -3.06 -12.65 9.07
CA ARG A 69 -2.31 -13.72 9.76
C ARG A 69 -3.02 -14.09 11.07
N GLY A 70 -3.40 -15.36 11.19
CA GLY A 70 -4.09 -15.91 12.36
C GLY A 70 -5.61 -15.65 12.39
N GLY A 71 -6.17 -15.01 11.36
CA GLY A 71 -7.61 -14.80 11.21
C GLY A 71 -8.28 -15.75 10.22
N THR A 72 -9.62 -15.73 10.21
CA THR A 72 -10.45 -16.42 9.21
C THR A 72 -10.65 -15.60 7.92
N ARG A 73 -10.40 -14.29 7.99
CA ARG A 73 -10.51 -13.39 6.84
C ARG A 73 -9.34 -13.54 5.89
N ARG A 74 -9.57 -13.22 4.62
CA ARG A 74 -8.55 -13.27 3.56
C ARG A 74 -8.64 -12.05 2.66
N SER A 75 -7.54 -11.32 2.60
CA SER A 75 -7.26 -10.22 1.70
C SER A 75 -5.92 -10.47 1.04
N TYR A 76 -5.78 -9.97 -0.17
CA TYR A 76 -4.63 -10.25 -1.01
C TYR A 76 -4.07 -8.97 -1.58
N ILE A 77 -2.76 -8.97 -1.77
CA ILE A 77 -2.00 -7.93 -2.44
C ILE A 77 -1.49 -8.55 -3.74
N SER A 78 -1.96 -8.01 -4.86
CA SER A 78 -1.56 -8.42 -6.21
C SER A 78 -0.55 -7.42 -6.75
N ILE A 79 0.58 -7.90 -7.26
CA ILE A 79 1.58 -7.11 -7.97
C ILE A 79 1.65 -7.62 -9.41
N GLN A 80 1.38 -6.74 -10.37
CA GLN A 80 1.47 -7.00 -11.80
C GLN A 80 2.54 -6.08 -12.39
N VAL A 81 3.45 -6.63 -13.19
CA VAL A 81 4.36 -5.87 -14.05
C VAL A 81 3.90 -6.03 -15.50
N PHE A 82 3.91 -4.92 -16.24
CA PHE A 82 3.48 -4.83 -17.63
C PHE A 82 4.68 -4.62 -18.56
N ASP A 83 4.45 -4.81 -19.86
CA ASP A 83 5.49 -4.70 -20.89
C ASP A 83 6.06 -3.28 -21.02
N ASP A 84 5.30 -2.26 -20.63
CA ASP A 84 5.73 -0.86 -20.57
C ASP A 84 6.59 -0.53 -19.34
N ALA A 85 7.00 -1.55 -18.59
CA ALA A 85 7.74 -1.45 -17.33
C ALA A 85 6.98 -0.74 -16.20
N SER A 86 5.65 -0.60 -16.31
CA SER A 86 4.82 -0.24 -15.17
C SER A 86 4.61 -1.45 -14.25
N LEU A 87 4.66 -1.20 -12.94
CA LEU A 87 4.33 -2.13 -11.88
C LEU A 87 3.11 -1.59 -11.15
N GLU A 88 2.05 -2.39 -11.07
CA GLU A 88 0.81 -2.05 -10.40
C GLU A 88 0.58 -2.94 -9.18
N ILE A 89 0.30 -2.31 -8.04
CA ILE A 89 -0.10 -2.96 -6.80
C ILE A 89 -1.61 -2.75 -6.60
N ARG A 90 -2.36 -3.85 -6.52
CA ARG A 90 -3.80 -3.85 -6.23
C ARG A 90 -4.09 -4.66 -4.98
N VAL A 91 -5.20 -4.34 -4.32
CA VAL A 91 -5.70 -5.14 -3.20
C VAL A 91 -7.16 -5.52 -3.37
N HIS A 92 -7.51 -6.71 -2.88
CA HIS A 92 -8.87 -7.23 -2.86
C HIS A 92 -9.08 -8.17 -1.66
N GLY A 93 -10.32 -8.61 -1.45
CA GLY A 93 -10.73 -9.54 -0.39
C GLY A 93 -11.45 -8.87 0.77
N ASP A 94 -11.47 -9.51 1.94
CA ASP A 94 -12.39 -9.18 3.05
C ASP A 94 -12.18 -7.81 3.67
N HIS A 95 -10.97 -7.24 3.56
CA HIS A 95 -10.65 -5.91 4.07
C HIS A 95 -10.81 -4.80 3.01
N VAL A 96 -11.48 -5.10 1.90
CA VAL A 96 -11.81 -4.17 0.83
C VAL A 96 -13.33 -4.02 0.69
N LEU A 97 -13.81 -2.78 0.73
CA LEU A 97 -15.19 -2.40 0.40
C LEU A 97 -15.23 -1.97 -1.07
N SER A 98 -15.35 -2.93 -1.98
CA SER A 98 -15.30 -2.67 -3.42
C SER A 98 -16.40 -1.72 -3.90
N SER A 99 -17.60 -1.78 -3.30
CA SER A 99 -18.73 -0.88 -3.63
C SER A 99 -18.45 0.59 -3.31
N GLU A 100 -17.50 0.88 -2.43
CA GLU A 100 -17.14 2.24 -2.01
C GLU A 100 -15.73 2.64 -2.47
N GLY A 101 -15.00 1.73 -3.16
CA GLY A 101 -13.60 1.97 -3.52
C GLY A 101 -12.70 2.19 -2.30
N LYS A 102 -12.92 1.45 -1.20
CA LYS A 102 -12.18 1.63 0.06
C LYS A 102 -11.51 0.35 0.54
N MET A 103 -10.44 0.51 1.32
CA MET A 103 -9.75 -0.57 2.02
C MET A 103 -9.50 -0.22 3.48
N HIS A 104 -9.34 -1.24 4.32
CA HIS A 104 -9.05 -1.07 5.74
C HIS A 104 -7.70 -0.36 5.95
N ARG A 105 -7.63 0.57 6.91
CA ARG A 105 -6.43 1.40 7.17
C ARG A 105 -5.15 0.58 7.38
N LYS A 106 -5.25 -0.58 8.04
CA LYS A 106 -4.08 -1.46 8.25
C LYS A 106 -3.60 -2.11 6.94
N LEU A 107 -4.52 -2.49 6.06
CA LEU A 107 -4.19 -3.01 4.73
C LEU A 107 -3.57 -1.90 3.88
N ALA A 108 -4.12 -0.68 3.96
CA ALA A 108 -3.54 0.49 3.29
C ALA A 108 -2.11 0.76 3.74
N ALA A 109 -1.85 0.77 5.05
CA ALA A 109 -0.49 0.97 5.58
C ALA A 109 0.48 -0.13 5.09
N GLU A 110 0.03 -1.38 5.02
CA GLU A 110 0.84 -2.48 4.51
C GLU A 110 1.20 -2.34 3.02
N VAL A 111 0.26 -1.85 2.20
CA VAL A 111 0.50 -1.51 0.78
C VAL A 111 1.43 -0.31 0.65
N ASP A 112 1.25 0.72 1.48
CA ASP A 112 2.09 1.92 1.48
C ASP A 112 3.53 1.54 1.86
N ASP A 113 3.74 0.68 2.87
CA ASP A 113 5.06 0.17 3.25
C ASP A 113 5.75 -0.57 2.10
N LEU A 114 5.02 -1.43 1.38
CA LEU A 114 5.54 -2.13 0.19
C LEU A 114 5.90 -1.15 -0.93
N THR A 115 5.03 -0.16 -1.17
CA THR A 115 5.24 0.85 -2.22
C THR A 115 6.48 1.69 -1.90
N GLN A 116 6.66 2.11 -0.64
CA GLN A 116 7.85 2.84 -0.21
C GLN A 116 9.11 2.00 -0.29
N ALA A 117 9.05 0.71 0.05
CA ALA A 117 10.18 -0.20 -0.09
C ALA A 117 10.61 -0.37 -1.56
N LEU A 118 9.66 -0.43 -2.49
CA LEU A 118 9.94 -0.47 -3.94
C LEU A 118 10.57 0.84 -4.43
N LEU A 119 10.07 1.99 -4.00
CA LEU A 119 10.69 3.29 -4.31
C LEU A 119 12.11 3.40 -3.75
N ALA A 120 12.34 2.89 -2.54
CA ALA A 120 13.64 2.91 -1.86
C ALA A 120 14.71 2.04 -2.53
N THR A 121 14.34 1.18 -3.49
CA THR A 121 15.32 0.44 -4.31
C THR A 121 16.15 1.35 -5.22
N GLY A 122 15.67 2.57 -5.49
CA GLY A 122 16.28 3.50 -6.45
C GLY A 122 16.17 3.06 -7.92
N GLN A 123 15.46 1.97 -8.20
CA GLN A 123 15.23 1.46 -9.57
C GLN A 123 13.92 1.98 -10.18
N ALA A 124 12.98 2.42 -9.34
CA ALA A 124 11.76 3.06 -9.78
C ALA A 124 12.06 4.48 -10.28
N VAL A 125 11.51 4.81 -11.45
CA VAL A 125 11.56 6.13 -12.06
C VAL A 125 10.26 6.87 -11.70
N ARG A 126 10.37 8.13 -11.29
CA ARG A 126 9.21 9.00 -11.06
C ARG A 126 8.59 9.44 -12.38
#